data_AF-R6M2V2-F1
#
_entry.id   AF-R6M2V2-F1
#
_cell.length_a   1.000
_cell.length_b   1.000
_cell.length_c   1.000
_cell.angle_alpha   90.00
_cell.angle_beta   90.00
_cell.angle_gamma   90.00
#
_symmetry.space_group_name_H-M   'P 1'
#
loop_
_entity.id
_entity.type
_entity.pdbx_description
1 polymer ?
#
loop_
_entity_poly.entity_id
_entity_poly.type
_entity_poly.pdbx_seq_one_letter_code
_entity_poly.pdbx_strand_id
1 'polypeptide(L)'
;MEDLNLDYAILKKYYPDVEKIKKRNTVCISIKVQHNVGNSMYDVCNDGYWQNAIKYICETVEKPLFFICSDDVDYVRENLIDCSKYDVVYQDSSIPVNVSLSIMAQCKHFVIGNTTFGWWAEYLCDYDKKIVVAPSKWMKIEMPIDIYEEGWHLVEV
;
A
#
# COMPACT_ATOMS: atom_id res chain seq x y z
N MET A 1 16.97 -5.17 13.47
CA MET A 1 16.34 -4.90 12.16
C MET A 1 16.31 -6.14 11.27
N GLU A 2 17.20 -7.13 11.48
CA GLU A 2 17.14 -8.45 10.82
C GLU A 2 15.84 -9.24 11.10
N ASP A 3 15.16 -8.99 12.23
CA ASP A 3 13.94 -9.74 12.62
C ASP A 3 12.65 -9.41 11.84
N LEU A 4 12.65 -8.37 11.01
CA LEU A 4 11.46 -7.95 10.25
C LEU A 4 11.47 -8.41 8.79
N ASN A 5 12.60 -8.89 8.27
CA ASN A 5 12.69 -9.51 6.96
C ASN A 5 12.71 -11.02 7.12
N LEU A 6 11.51 -11.58 7.35
CA LEU A 6 11.32 -13.02 7.42
C LEU A 6 11.84 -13.69 6.15
N ASP A 7 12.48 -14.85 6.34
CA ASP A 7 12.95 -15.68 5.24
C ASP A 7 11.80 -15.95 4.25
N TYR A 8 12.09 -15.81 2.95
CA TYR A 8 11.11 -16.01 1.89
C TYR A 8 10.43 -17.40 1.93
N ALA A 9 11.13 -18.44 2.37
CA ALA A 9 10.57 -19.76 2.59
C ALA A 9 9.54 -19.80 3.73
N ILE A 10 9.69 -18.93 4.75
CA ILE A 10 8.70 -18.75 5.81
C ILE A 10 7.49 -18.03 5.23
N LEU A 11 7.69 -16.92 4.50
CA LEU A 11 6.59 -16.16 3.89
C LEU A 11 5.73 -17.03 2.98
N LYS A 12 6.34 -17.89 2.16
CA LYS A 12 5.63 -18.80 1.26
C LYS A 12 4.75 -19.82 1.98
N LYS A 13 5.04 -20.15 3.25
CA LYS A 13 4.17 -21.02 4.08
C LYS A 13 2.91 -20.29 4.54
N TYR A 14 3.01 -18.99 4.83
CA TYR A 14 1.87 -18.17 5.25
C TYR A 14 1.02 -17.69 4.08
N TYR A 15 1.66 -17.28 2.99
CA TYR A 15 0.99 -16.72 1.82
C TYR A 15 1.60 -17.34 0.55
N PRO A 16 1.03 -18.45 0.05
CA PRO A 16 1.58 -19.15 -1.12
C PRO A 16 1.74 -18.26 -2.36
N ASP A 17 0.90 -17.23 -2.48
CA ASP A 17 0.92 -16.25 -3.57
C ASP A 17 2.01 -15.17 -3.42
N VAL A 18 2.85 -15.20 -2.37
CA VAL A 18 3.97 -14.26 -2.19
C VAL A 18 4.95 -14.31 -3.37
N GLU A 19 5.02 -15.44 -4.06
CA GLU A 19 5.82 -15.59 -5.26
C GLU A 19 5.33 -14.73 -6.42
N LYS A 20 4.01 -14.57 -6.56
CA LYS A 20 3.42 -13.65 -7.54
C LYS A 20 3.76 -12.20 -7.16
N ILE A 21 3.63 -11.85 -5.88
CA ILE A 21 3.96 -10.52 -5.34
C ILE A 21 5.41 -10.16 -5.70
N LYS A 22 6.36 -11.05 -5.41
CA LYS A 22 7.78 -10.78 -5.64
C LYS A 22 8.17 -10.71 -7.13
N LYS A 23 7.58 -11.55 -7.98
CA LYS A 23 7.98 -11.68 -9.40
C LYS A 23 7.34 -10.63 -10.32
N ARG A 24 6.13 -10.15 -10.02
CA ARG A 24 5.42 -9.16 -10.84
C ARG A 24 5.85 -7.73 -10.51
N ASN A 25 5.35 -6.76 -11.27
CA ASN A 25 5.45 -5.34 -10.91
C ASN A 25 4.36 -5.01 -9.91
N THR A 26 4.52 -5.56 -8.70
CA THR A 26 3.48 -5.49 -7.68
C THR A 26 3.50 -4.15 -6.98
N VAL A 27 2.31 -3.58 -6.83
CA VAL A 27 2.08 -2.30 -6.16
C VAL A 27 1.26 -2.54 -4.91
N CYS A 28 1.85 -2.33 -3.75
CA CYS A 28 1.14 -2.39 -2.48
C CYS A 28 0.24 -1.15 -2.35
N ILE A 29 -1.07 -1.35 -2.29
CA ILE A 29 -2.00 -0.28 -1.90
C ILE A 29 -2.37 -0.50 -0.45
N SER A 30 -1.85 0.35 0.44
CA SER A 30 -2.09 0.25 1.88
C SER A 30 -3.16 1.24 2.32
N ILE A 31 -4.29 0.70 2.78
CA ILE A 31 -5.47 1.46 3.18
C ILE A 31 -5.80 1.08 4.61
N LYS A 32 -6.13 2.07 5.44
CA LYS A 32 -6.71 1.85 6.76
C LYS A 32 -8.14 2.35 6.69
N VAL A 33 -9.10 1.45 6.81
CA VAL A 33 -10.52 1.80 6.80
C VAL A 33 -10.94 2.20 8.21
N GLN A 34 -10.66 1.37 9.22
CA GLN A 34 -11.07 1.66 10.59
C GLN A 34 -10.35 2.91 11.09
N HIS A 35 -11.11 3.82 11.71
CA HIS A 35 -10.66 5.11 12.25
C HIS A 35 -10.31 6.21 11.24
N ASN A 36 -10.11 5.91 9.96
CA ASN A 36 -9.82 6.93 8.95
C ASN A 36 -11.08 7.32 8.16
N VAL A 37 -11.79 6.36 7.56
CA VAL A 37 -12.92 6.66 6.67
C VAL A 37 -14.05 7.35 7.46
N GLY A 38 -14.48 8.52 6.98
CA GLY A 38 -15.49 9.35 7.64
C GLY A 38 -15.01 10.10 8.90
N ASN A 39 -13.72 10.02 9.24
CA ASN A 39 -13.16 10.76 10.37
C ASN A 39 -12.84 12.21 10.01
N SER A 40 -13.23 13.16 10.85
CA SER A 40 -13.02 14.59 10.60
C SER A 40 -11.56 15.05 10.56
N MET A 41 -10.62 14.24 11.08
CA MET A 41 -9.19 14.55 11.08
C MET A 41 -8.38 13.64 10.13
N TYR A 42 -8.75 12.36 10.05
CA TYR A 42 -7.94 11.33 9.36
C TYR A 42 -8.46 10.92 7.98
N ASP A 43 -9.64 11.36 7.56
CA ASP A 43 -10.22 11.03 6.24
C ASP A 43 -9.59 11.87 5.11
N VAL A 44 -8.29 11.74 4.93
CA VAL A 44 -7.51 12.54 3.97
C VAL A 44 -7.52 11.92 2.58
N CYS A 45 -7.42 10.60 2.51
CA CYS A 45 -7.36 9.83 1.27
C CYS A 45 -8.78 9.55 0.74
N ASN A 46 -9.40 10.56 0.12
CA ASN A 46 -10.71 10.44 -0.53
C ASN A 46 -10.66 9.59 -1.82
N ASP A 47 -11.81 9.32 -2.44
CA ASP A 47 -11.89 8.52 -3.67
C ASP A 47 -11.04 9.10 -4.82
N GLY A 48 -10.94 10.43 -4.90
CA GLY A 48 -10.11 11.12 -5.90
C GLY A 48 -8.62 10.84 -5.71
N TYR A 49 -8.16 10.72 -4.48
CA TYR A 49 -6.77 10.31 -4.17
C TYR A 49 -6.46 8.94 -4.75
N TRP A 50 -7.27 7.92 -4.42
CA TRP A 50 -7.02 6.54 -4.87
C TRP A 50 -7.08 6.43 -6.39
N GLN A 51 -8.04 7.09 -7.03
CA GLN A 51 -8.17 7.10 -8.49
C GLN A 51 -6.95 7.73 -9.18
N ASN A 52 -6.49 8.89 -8.70
CA ASN A 52 -5.33 9.59 -9.27
C ASN A 52 -4.04 8.82 -9.02
N ALA A 53 -3.86 8.24 -7.83
CA ALA A 53 -2.71 7.42 -7.51
C ALA A 53 -2.62 6.15 -8.37
N ILE A 54 -3.74 5.43 -8.53
CA ILE A 54 -3.81 4.24 -9.39
C ILE A 54 -3.57 4.62 -10.85
N LYS A 55 -4.13 5.73 -11.32
CA LYS A 55 -3.89 6.25 -12.68
C LYS A 55 -2.40 6.49 -12.91
N TYR A 56 -1.73 7.20 -12.02
CA TYR A 56 -0.30 7.45 -12.12
C TYR A 56 0.53 6.15 -12.18
N ILE A 57 0.18 5.16 -11.35
CA ILE A 57 0.83 3.84 -11.41
C ILE A 57 0.60 3.15 -12.75
N CYS A 58 -0.63 3.15 -13.28
CA CYS A 58 -0.92 2.54 -14.59
C CYS A 58 -0.17 3.23 -15.75
N GLU A 59 0.14 4.52 -15.63
CA GLU A 59 0.91 5.27 -16.63
C GLU A 59 2.43 5.04 -16.52
N THR A 60 2.93 4.61 -15.36
CA THR A 60 4.38 4.56 -15.06
C THR A 60 4.93 3.16 -14.83
N VAL A 61 4.07 2.20 -14.47
CA VAL A 61 4.45 0.81 -14.17
C VAL A 61 3.87 -0.11 -15.23
N GLU A 62 4.72 -0.90 -15.90
CA GLU A 62 4.25 -1.88 -16.89
C GLU A 62 3.50 -3.04 -16.21
N LYS A 63 2.25 -3.30 -16.63
CA LYS A 63 1.41 -4.43 -16.19
C LYS A 63 1.38 -4.58 -14.65
N PRO A 64 0.96 -3.54 -13.93
CA PRO A 64 0.97 -3.55 -12.47
C PRO A 64 0.07 -4.68 -11.95
N LEU A 65 0.51 -5.31 -10.87
CA LEU A 65 -0.34 -6.19 -10.05
C LEU A 65 -0.63 -5.45 -8.75
N PHE A 66 -1.88 -5.09 -8.49
CA PHE A 66 -2.20 -4.39 -7.25
C PHE A 66 -2.38 -5.38 -6.10
N PHE A 67 -1.67 -5.15 -5.00
CA PHE A 67 -1.83 -5.88 -3.76
C PHE A 67 -2.57 -5.00 -2.75
N ILE A 68 -3.88 -5.25 -2.59
CA ILE A 68 -4.74 -4.48 -1.70
C ILE A 68 -4.52 -4.95 -0.26
N CYS A 69 -3.95 -4.08 0.56
CA CYS A 69 -3.63 -4.32 1.96
C CYS A 69 -4.49 -3.40 2.82
N SER A 70 -5.39 -4.00 3.60
CA SER A 70 -6.36 -3.26 4.40
C SER A 70 -6.76 -4.06 5.62
N ASP A 71 -7.12 -3.35 6.68
CA ASP A 71 -7.83 -3.95 7.82
C ASP A 71 -9.29 -4.29 7.51
N ASP A 72 -9.81 -3.81 6.38
CA ASP A 72 -11.08 -4.19 5.79
C ASP A 72 -10.96 -4.21 4.26
N VAL A 73 -10.62 -5.37 3.69
CA VAL A 73 -10.44 -5.54 2.23
C VAL A 73 -11.79 -5.54 1.50
N ASP A 74 -12.83 -6.07 2.13
CA ASP A 74 -14.17 -6.15 1.54
C ASP A 74 -14.75 -4.75 1.35
N TYR A 75 -14.60 -3.88 2.35
CA TYR A 75 -15.00 -2.47 2.24
C TYR A 75 -14.27 -1.75 1.10
N VAL A 76 -12.96 -1.96 0.94
CA VAL A 76 -12.17 -1.32 -0.12
C VAL A 76 -12.72 -1.65 -1.50
N ARG A 77 -12.98 -2.94 -1.78
CA ARG A 77 -13.44 -3.38 -3.10
C ARG A 77 -14.88 -2.97 -3.41
N GLU A 78 -15.70 -2.79 -2.38
CA GLU A 78 -17.11 -2.41 -2.52
C GLU A 78 -17.29 -0.89 -2.64
N ASN A 79 -16.42 -0.10 -2.00
CA ASN A 79 -16.67 1.34 -1.80
C ASN A 79 -15.58 2.27 -2.34
N LEU A 80 -14.30 1.85 -2.30
CA LEU A 80 -13.17 2.77 -2.56
C LEU A 80 -12.52 2.56 -3.93
N ILE A 81 -12.30 1.29 -4.30
CA ILE A 81 -11.56 0.93 -5.51
C ILE A 81 -12.34 -0.14 -6.28
N ASP A 82 -12.74 0.20 -7.51
CA ASP A 82 -13.28 -0.76 -8.47
C ASP A 82 -12.16 -1.69 -8.97
N CYS A 83 -11.91 -2.74 -8.19
CA CYS A 83 -10.85 -3.71 -8.42
C CYS A 83 -11.10 -4.57 -9.68
N SER A 84 -12.32 -4.58 -10.24
CA SER A 84 -12.65 -5.37 -11.43
C SER A 84 -11.91 -4.90 -12.70
N LYS A 85 -11.35 -3.70 -12.67
CA LYS A 85 -10.60 -3.08 -13.77
C LYS A 85 -9.13 -3.49 -13.85
N TYR A 86 -8.62 -4.21 -12.85
CA TYR A 86 -7.18 -4.41 -12.69
C TYR A 86 -6.81 -5.86 -12.34
N ASP A 87 -5.54 -6.21 -12.54
CA ASP A 87 -4.94 -7.40 -11.93
C ASP A 87 -4.76 -7.13 -10.44
N VAL A 88 -5.44 -7.92 -9.58
CA VAL A 88 -5.45 -7.69 -8.13
C VAL A 88 -5.23 -8.98 -7.33
N VAL A 89 -4.46 -8.87 -6.25
CA VAL A 89 -4.39 -9.83 -5.14
C VAL A 89 -4.70 -9.11 -3.82
N TYR A 90 -5.14 -9.85 -2.81
CA TYR A 90 -5.68 -9.30 -1.58
C TYR A 90 -4.93 -9.80 -0.35
N GLN A 91 -4.74 -8.94 0.64
CA GLN A 91 -4.22 -9.35 1.94
C GLN A 91 -5.18 -10.33 2.60
N ASP A 92 -4.61 -11.38 3.19
CA ASP A 92 -5.35 -12.33 4.03
C ASP A 92 -5.33 -11.83 5.47
N SER A 93 -6.51 -11.52 6.02
CA SER A 93 -6.67 -10.99 7.39
C SER A 93 -6.35 -12.00 8.47
N SER A 94 -6.22 -13.30 8.15
CA SER A 94 -5.77 -14.33 9.08
C SER A 94 -4.25 -14.35 9.29
N ILE A 95 -3.49 -13.66 8.42
CA ILE A 95 -2.03 -13.63 8.51
C ILE A 95 -1.59 -12.66 9.61
N PRO A 96 -0.67 -13.08 10.51
CA PRO A 96 -0.14 -12.22 11.56
C PRO A 96 0.42 -10.91 11.00
N VAL A 97 0.21 -9.79 11.71
CA VAL A 97 0.56 -8.44 11.24
C VAL A 97 2.03 -8.30 10.86
N ASN A 98 2.95 -8.90 11.63
CA ASN A 98 4.38 -8.89 11.34
C ASN A 98 4.72 -9.64 10.03
N VAL A 99 3.99 -10.73 9.75
CA VAL A 99 4.14 -11.50 8.50
C VAL A 99 3.51 -10.73 7.33
N SER A 100 2.34 -10.10 7.54
CA SER A 100 1.71 -9.23 6.54
C SER A 100 2.65 -8.09 6.12
N LEU A 101 3.28 -7.42 7.08
CA LEU A 101 4.25 -6.35 6.80
C LEU A 101 5.43 -6.88 5.97
N SER A 102 5.96 -8.06 6.32
CA SER A 102 7.04 -8.71 5.57
C SER A 102 6.62 -9.05 4.13
N ILE A 103 5.37 -9.48 3.91
CA ILE A 103 4.82 -9.77 2.58
C ILE A 103 4.66 -8.46 1.78
N MET A 104 4.13 -7.41 2.40
CA MET A 104 3.98 -6.09 1.76
C MET A 104 5.33 -5.54 1.30
N ALA A 105 6.38 -5.70 2.12
CA ALA A 105 7.74 -5.28 1.77
C ALA A 105 8.33 -6.03 0.55
N GLN A 106 7.75 -7.16 0.14
CA GLN A 106 8.13 -7.85 -1.11
C GLN A 106 7.55 -7.21 -2.38
N CYS A 107 6.69 -6.19 -2.26
CA CYS A 107 6.21 -5.41 -3.40
C CYS A 107 7.33 -4.54 -3.99
N LYS A 108 7.14 -4.06 -5.22
CA LYS A 108 8.11 -3.18 -5.89
C LYS A 108 7.72 -1.70 -5.81
N HIS A 109 6.44 -1.39 -5.72
CA HIS A 109 5.94 -0.02 -5.66
C HIS A 109 4.84 0.10 -4.60
N PHE A 110 4.50 1.33 -4.21
CA PHE A 110 3.62 1.60 -3.09
C PHE A 110 2.68 2.76 -3.39
N VAL A 111 1.41 2.60 -3.05
CA VAL A 111 0.43 3.66 -2.89
C VAL A 111 -0.02 3.61 -1.43
N ILE A 112 0.34 4.61 -0.64
CA ILE A 112 0.09 4.60 0.81
C ILE A 112 -1.01 5.58 1.19
N GLY A 113 -1.86 5.20 2.13
CA GLY A 113 -2.70 6.14 2.85
C GLY A 113 -1.93 6.86 3.96
N ASN A 114 -2.62 7.69 4.74
CA ASN A 114 -2.08 8.37 5.93
C ASN A 114 -1.97 7.44 7.15
N THR A 115 -1.30 6.30 6.99
CA THR A 115 -0.99 5.37 8.10
C THR A 115 0.43 4.88 8.03
N THR A 116 1.00 4.57 9.20
CA THR A 116 2.39 4.15 9.31
C THR A 116 2.63 2.72 8.83
N PHE A 117 1.59 1.90 8.62
CA PHE A 117 1.77 0.51 8.17
C PHE A 117 2.27 0.44 6.71
N GLY A 118 1.65 1.20 5.81
CA GLY A 118 2.12 1.35 4.43
C GLY A 118 3.49 2.01 4.35
N TRP A 119 3.75 2.99 5.23
CA TRP A 119 5.07 3.63 5.35
C TRP A 119 6.16 2.63 5.73
N TRP A 120 5.97 1.83 6.77
CA TRP A 120 6.96 0.80 7.14
C TRP A 120 7.15 -0.26 6.05
N ALA A 121 6.09 -0.61 5.32
CA ALA A 121 6.19 -1.58 4.24
C ALA A 121 7.09 -1.07 3.10
N GLU A 122 6.93 0.19 2.70
CA GLU A 122 7.77 0.78 1.65
C GLU A 122 9.21 0.99 2.13
N TYR A 123 9.39 1.39 3.39
CA TYR A 123 10.71 1.60 3.98
C TYR A 123 11.52 0.30 4.03
N LEU A 124 10.85 -0.83 4.31
CA LEU A 124 11.47 -2.16 4.35
C LEU A 124 11.67 -2.80 2.96
N CYS A 125 11.12 -2.21 1.90
CA CYS A 125 11.28 -2.69 0.54
C CYS A 125 12.73 -2.51 0.05
N ASP A 126 13.29 -3.55 -0.54
CA ASP A 126 14.66 -3.57 -1.10
C ASP A 126 14.72 -3.26 -2.60
N TYR A 127 13.62 -2.82 -3.21
CA TYR A 127 13.58 -2.51 -4.63
C TYR A 127 14.02 -1.06 -4.91
N ASP A 128 15.24 -0.89 -5.41
CA ASP A 128 15.87 0.41 -5.65
C ASP A 128 15.12 1.35 -6.61
N LYS A 129 14.25 0.82 -7.47
CA LYS A 129 13.45 1.60 -8.44
C LYS A 129 12.01 1.76 -7.98
N LYS A 130 11.75 1.65 -6.67
CA LYS A 130 10.40 1.78 -6.13
C LYS A 130 9.81 3.14 -6.47
N ILE A 131 8.52 3.13 -6.72
CA ILE A 131 7.70 4.33 -6.84
C ILE A 131 6.85 4.35 -5.58
N VAL A 132 6.86 5.47 -4.87
CA VAL A 132 6.01 5.68 -3.70
C VAL A 132 5.07 6.83 -4.02
N VAL A 133 3.77 6.53 -3.99
CA VAL A 133 2.68 7.51 -4.12
C VAL A 133 2.06 7.72 -2.75
N ALA A 134 1.95 8.98 -2.34
CA ALA A 134 1.41 9.37 -1.05
C ALA A 134 0.45 10.56 -1.22
N PRO A 135 -0.49 10.80 -0.27
CA PRO A 135 -1.27 12.04 -0.28
C PRO A 135 -0.35 13.25 -0.04
N SER A 136 -0.74 14.45 -0.47
CA SER A 136 0.01 15.68 -0.17
C SER A 136 -0.12 16.12 1.29
N LYS A 137 -1.10 15.58 2.01
CA LYS A 137 -1.33 15.80 3.44
C LYS A 137 -1.37 14.48 4.21
N TRP A 138 -0.89 14.50 5.45
CA TRP A 138 -1.00 13.35 6.35
C TRP A 138 -2.24 13.41 7.25
N MET A 139 -2.73 14.61 7.56
CA MET A 139 -3.95 14.87 8.33
C MET A 139 -4.70 16.05 7.70
N LYS A 140 -5.99 16.24 8.01
CA LYS A 140 -6.77 17.40 7.53
C LYS A 140 -6.33 18.75 8.12
N ILE A 141 -5.40 18.74 9.08
CA ILE A 141 -4.82 19.92 9.68
C ILE A 141 -3.48 20.27 9.03
N GLU A 142 -3.18 21.55 8.95
CA GLU A 142 -1.86 22.05 8.56
C GLU A 142 -0.83 21.63 9.61
N MET A 143 0.11 20.78 9.22
CA MET A 143 1.20 20.30 10.06
C MET A 143 2.41 19.99 9.17
N PRO A 144 3.65 20.26 9.65
CA PRO A 144 4.85 19.78 8.98
C PRO A 144 4.81 18.27 8.76
N ILE A 145 5.24 17.82 7.58
CA ILE A 145 5.30 16.40 7.22
C ILE A 145 6.77 16.03 7.03
N ASP A 146 7.37 15.46 8.08
CA ASP A 146 8.80 15.11 8.09
C ASP A 146 9.06 13.62 7.73
N ILE A 147 8.02 12.91 7.27
CA ILE A 147 8.06 11.47 6.99
C ILE A 147 8.13 11.15 5.49
N TYR A 148 7.97 12.14 4.61
CA TYR A 148 8.08 11.92 3.16
C TYR A 148 9.54 12.01 2.73
N GLU A 149 9.95 11.09 1.87
CA GLU A 149 11.29 11.09 1.30
C GLU A 149 11.31 11.79 -0.05
N GLU A 150 12.51 12.21 -0.49
CA GLU A 150 12.68 12.82 -1.80
C GLU A 150 12.27 11.86 -2.93
N GLY A 151 11.64 12.41 -3.97
CA GLY A 151 11.23 11.65 -5.15
C GLY A 151 9.88 10.93 -5.02
N TRP A 152 9.20 11.01 -3.88
CA TRP A 152 7.82 10.53 -3.75
C TRP A 152 6.86 11.32 -4.63
N HIS A 153 5.89 10.64 -5.23
CA HIS A 153 4.82 11.28 -6.00
C HIS A 153 3.66 11.64 -5.06
N LEU A 154 3.51 12.94 -4.78
CA LEU A 154 2.43 13.43 -3.92
C LEU A 154 1.18 13.74 -4.75
N VAL A 155 0.06 13.15 -4.36
CA VAL A 155 -1.27 13.41 -4.95
C VAL A 155 -2.01 14.40 -4.05
N GLU A 156 -2.49 15.50 -4.64
CA GLU A 156 -3.18 16.54 -3.90
C GLU A 156 -4.51 16.07 -3.28
N VAL A 157 -4.73 16.43 -2.02
CA VAL A 157 -5.90 16.03 -1.19
C VAL A 157 -6.43 17.15 -0.30
#